data_AF-A0A7K3RTL6-F1
#
_entry.id   AF-A0A7K3RTL6-F1
#
_cell.length_a   1.000
_cell.length_b   1.000
_cell.length_c   1.000
_cell.angle_alpha   90.00
_cell.angle_beta   90.00
_cell.angle_gamma   90.00
#
_symmetry.space_group_name_H-M   'P 1'
#
loop_
_entity.id
_entity.type
_entity.pdbx_description
1 polymer ?
#
loop_
_entity_poly.entity_id
_entity_poly.type
_entity_poly.pdbx_seq_one_letter_code
_entity_poly.pdbx_strand_id
1 'polypeptide(L)'
;MTAYDPPRSREQRKQDVLDRLRRDEDAWVATASPDGVPTLVPLSFLWEDETGTLVMATRRTNPTAVNVTPHGLIRVTVGRTVRAWREENELADRDLMHTSTWLV
;
A
#
# COMPACT_ATOMS: atom_id res chain seq x y z
N MET A 1 -18.72 16.32 22.17
CA MET A 1 -17.78 15.23 22.47
C MET A 1 -18.05 14.12 21.47
N THR A 2 -17.19 13.92 20.48
CA THR A 2 -17.27 12.75 19.60
C THR A 2 -16.88 11.52 20.41
N ALA A 3 -17.84 10.60 20.60
CA ALA A 3 -17.56 9.30 21.20
C ALA A 3 -16.77 8.48 20.17
N TYR A 4 -15.59 7.99 20.54
CA TYR A 4 -14.81 7.07 19.73
C TYR A 4 -15.15 5.63 20.13
N ASP A 5 -15.23 4.75 19.13
CA ASP A 5 -15.33 3.32 19.40
C ASP A 5 -14.11 2.84 20.21
N PRO A 6 -14.29 1.87 21.13
CA PRO A 6 -13.17 1.31 21.87
C PRO A 6 -12.16 0.67 20.91
N PRO A 7 -10.85 0.70 21.25
CA PRO A 7 -9.84 0.04 20.43
C PRO A 7 -10.17 -1.44 20.20
N ARG A 8 -10.16 -1.86 18.93
CA ARG A 8 -10.35 -3.27 18.54
C ARG A 8 -9.40 -4.19 19.31
N SER A 9 -9.89 -5.38 19.67
CA SER A 9 -9.11 -6.43 20.32
C SER A 9 -7.97 -6.93 19.42
N ARG A 10 -6.97 -7.60 20.01
CA ARG A 10 -5.86 -8.19 19.24
C ARG A 10 -6.36 -9.18 18.19
N GLU A 11 -7.30 -10.03 18.57
CA GLU A 11 -7.88 -11.06 17.70
C GLU A 11 -8.61 -10.42 16.52
N GLN A 12 -9.42 -9.39 16.80
CA GLN A 12 -10.13 -8.66 15.75
C GLN A 12 -9.16 -8.01 14.76
N ARG A 13 -8.10 -7.35 15.26
CA ARG A 13 -7.10 -6.70 14.38
C ARG A 13 -6.39 -7.71 13.50
N LYS A 14 -6.07 -8.90 14.02
CA LYS A 14 -5.44 -9.96 13.23
C LYS A 14 -6.37 -10.43 12.12
N GLN A 15 -7.63 -10.72 12.44
CA GLN A 15 -8.61 -11.16 11.45
C GLN A 15 -8.84 -10.08 10.39
N ASP A 16 -8.97 -8.82 10.79
CA ASP A 16 -9.15 -7.69 9.86
C ASP A 16 -7.99 -7.56 8.87
N VAL A 17 -6.75 -7.81 9.32
CA VAL A 17 -5.56 -7.81 8.45
C VAL A 17 -5.57 -8.99 7.50
N LEU A 18 -5.90 -10.20 7.98
CA LEU A 18 -5.99 -11.37 7.11
C LEU A 18 -7.09 -11.19 6.05
N ASP A 19 -8.25 -10.68 6.43
CA ASP A 19 -9.33 -10.41 5.49
C ASP A 19 -8.99 -9.29 4.50
N ARG A 20 -8.10 -8.37 4.89
CA ARG A 20 -7.57 -7.32 4.01
C ARG A 20 -6.61 -7.91 2.98
N LEU A 21 -5.69 -8.77 3.41
CA LEU A 21 -4.74 -9.44 2.54
C LEU A 21 -5.45 -10.34 1.51
N ARG A 22 -6.57 -10.96 1.87
CA ARG A 22 -7.37 -11.77 0.95
C ARG A 22 -8.18 -10.97 -0.09
N ARG A 23 -8.52 -9.72 0.23
CA ARG A 23 -9.49 -8.92 -0.56
C ARG A 23 -8.84 -7.84 -1.42
N ASP A 24 -7.75 -7.24 -0.95
CA ASP A 24 -7.08 -6.18 -1.68
C ASP A 24 -6.14 -6.78 -2.73
N GLU A 25 -6.04 -6.10 -3.88
CA GLU A 25 -5.25 -6.57 -5.02
C GLU A 25 -3.88 -5.88 -5.08
N ASP A 26 -3.79 -4.64 -4.59
CA ASP A 26 -2.60 -3.80 -4.71
C ASP A 26 -2.06 -3.39 -3.35
N ALA A 27 -0.74 -3.30 -3.26
CA ALA A 27 -0.03 -2.79 -2.09
C ALA A 27 1.05 -1.79 -2.49
N TRP A 28 1.33 -0.85 -1.59
CA TRP A 28 2.49 0.02 -1.72
C TRP A 28 3.74 -0.69 -1.21
N VAL A 29 4.75 -0.78 -2.07
CA VAL A 29 6.01 -1.45 -1.80
C VAL A 29 7.12 -0.42 -1.70
N ALA A 30 7.68 -0.29 -0.49
CA ALA A 30 8.79 0.57 -0.19
C ALA A 30 10.09 -0.23 -0.06
N THR A 31 11.10 0.17 -0.80
CA THR A 31 12.48 -0.34 -0.71
C THR A 31 13.47 0.82 -0.73
N ALA A 32 14.75 0.54 -0.47
CA ALA A 32 15.81 1.54 -0.61
C ALA A 32 17.05 0.89 -1.25
N SER A 33 17.80 1.67 -2.02
CA SER A 33 19.12 1.25 -2.50
C SER A 33 20.11 1.10 -1.33
N PRO A 34 21.28 0.46 -1.54
CA PRO A 34 22.33 0.42 -0.53
C PRO A 34 22.79 1.82 -0.05
N ASP A 35 22.71 2.82 -0.93
CA ASP A 35 23.04 4.22 -0.63
C ASP A 35 21.87 4.99 0.03
N GLY A 36 20.75 4.30 0.33
CA GLY A 36 19.61 4.87 1.02
C GLY A 36 18.62 5.62 0.12
N VAL A 37 18.73 5.50 -1.20
CA VAL A 37 17.77 6.13 -2.12
C VAL A 37 16.43 5.39 -2.08
N PRO A 38 15.31 6.03 -1.69
CA PRO A 38 14.04 5.35 -1.53
C PRO A 38 13.35 5.08 -2.87
N THR A 39 12.68 3.94 -2.96
CA THR A 39 11.78 3.56 -4.06
C THR A 39 10.42 3.21 -3.46
N LEU A 40 9.35 3.80 -3.99
CA LEU A 40 7.97 3.50 -3.62
C LEU A 40 7.14 3.27 -4.89
N VAL A 41 6.61 2.06 -5.05
CA VAL A 41 5.77 1.70 -6.20
C VAL A 41 4.56 0.88 -5.76
N PRO A 42 3.41 1.02 -6.43
CA PRO A 42 2.32 0.06 -6.25
C PRO A 42 2.68 -1.24 -6.99
N LEU A 43 2.47 -2.38 -6.34
CA LEU A 43 2.51 -3.69 -6.98
C LEU A 43 1.24 -4.46 -6.62
N SER A 44 0.68 -5.13 -7.62
CA SER A 44 -0.34 -6.13 -7.39
C SER A 44 0.27 -7.35 -6.70
N PHE A 45 -0.50 -7.98 -5.82
CA PHE A 45 -0.05 -9.11 -5.03
C PHE A 45 -1.09 -10.21 -4.95
N LEU A 46 -0.61 -11.41 -4.65
CA LEU A 46 -1.42 -12.54 -4.23
C LEU A 46 -1.09 -12.87 -2.78
N TRP A 47 -2.12 -12.96 -1.94
CA TRP A 47 -2.00 -13.55 -0.61
C TRP A 47 -2.20 -15.06 -0.71
N GLU A 48 -1.22 -15.82 -0.22
CA GLU A 48 -1.29 -17.28 -0.18
C GLU A 48 -1.56 -17.73 1.26
N ASP A 49 -2.79 -18.20 1.49
CA ASP A 49 -3.32 -18.47 2.83
C ASP A 49 -2.63 -19.62 3.57
N GLU A 50 -2.11 -20.63 2.85
CA GLU A 50 -1.54 -21.83 3.49
C GLU A 50 -0.18 -21.53 4.11
N THR A 51 0.69 -20.80 3.41
CA THR A 51 2.02 -20.41 3.92
C THR A 51 2.02 -19.06 4.62
N GLY A 52 1.01 -18.22 4.38
CA GLY A 52 0.98 -16.84 4.85
C GLY A 52 1.96 -15.93 4.09
N THR A 53 2.15 -16.18 2.79
CA THR A 53 3.12 -15.46 1.95
C THR A 53 2.44 -14.44 1.04
N LEU A 54 3.08 -13.28 0.88
CA LEU A 54 2.75 -12.30 -0.16
C LEU A 54 3.60 -12.57 -1.40
N VAL A 55 2.96 -12.85 -2.52
CA VAL A 55 3.61 -13.06 -3.82
C VAL A 55 3.36 -11.85 -4.71
N MET A 56 4.44 -11.28 -5.24
CA MET A 56 4.42 -10.13 -6.15
C MET A 56 5.36 -10.39 -7.31
N ALA A 57 5.06 -9.81 -8.47
CA ALA A 57 5.91 -9.91 -9.65
C ALA A 57 6.23 -8.53 -10.21
N THR A 58 7.50 -8.30 -10.54
CA THR A 58 7.95 -7.13 -11.27
C THR A 58 9.19 -7.47 -12.11
N ARG A 59 9.54 -6.60 -13.04
CA ARG A 59 10.72 -6.81 -13.90
C ARG A 59 11.99 -6.79 -13.04
N ARG A 60 12.97 -7.62 -13.38
CA ARG A 60 14.27 -7.67 -12.67
C ARG A 60 15.01 -6.32 -12.65
N THR A 61 14.78 -5.49 -13.66
CA THR A 61 15.37 -4.15 -13.78
C THR A 61 14.62 -3.07 -12.99
N ASN A 62 13.46 -3.39 -12.40
CA ASN A 62 12.75 -2.45 -11.55
C ASN A 62 13.59 -2.19 -10.28
N PRO A 63 13.81 -0.92 -9.86
CA PRO A 63 14.54 -0.60 -8.64
C PRO A 63 14.06 -1.38 -7.41
N THR A 64 12.77 -1.69 -7.29
CA THR A 64 12.24 -2.55 -6.22
C THR A 64 12.87 -3.93 -6.21
N ALA A 65 12.97 -4.60 -7.37
CA ALA A 65 13.58 -5.93 -7.48
C ALA A 65 15.10 -5.89 -7.25
N VAL A 66 15.76 -4.85 -7.75
CA VAL A 66 17.20 -4.64 -7.54
C VAL A 66 17.49 -4.44 -6.06
N ASN A 67 16.74 -3.57 -5.38
CA ASN A 67 16.94 -3.24 -3.98
C ASN A 67 16.76 -4.44 -3.04
N VAL A 68 15.80 -5.33 -3.30
CA VAL A 68 15.56 -6.51 -2.45
C VAL A 68 16.49 -7.68 -2.74
N THR A 69 17.16 -7.69 -3.90
CA THR A 69 18.04 -8.80 -4.27
C THR A 69 19.46 -8.60 -3.72
N PRO A 70 20.08 -9.61 -3.10
CA PRO A 70 19.52 -10.90 -2.70
C PRO A 70 18.76 -10.87 -1.35
N HIS A 71 19.04 -9.89 -0.49
CA HIS A 71 18.57 -9.86 0.90
C HIS A 71 18.16 -8.46 1.40
N GLY A 72 17.78 -7.58 0.48
CA GLY A 72 17.36 -6.22 0.85
C GLY A 72 16.02 -6.21 1.59
N LEU A 73 15.82 -5.15 2.37
CA LEU A 73 14.60 -4.98 3.16
C LEU A 73 13.45 -4.43 2.30
N ILE A 74 12.26 -4.90 2.64
CA ILE A 74 10.99 -4.46 2.03
C ILE A 74 10.02 -4.04 3.13
N ARG A 75 9.28 -2.97 2.90
CA ARG A 75 8.09 -2.62 3.69
C ARG A 75 6.87 -2.60 2.77
N VAL A 76 5.83 -3.32 3.18
CA VAL A 76 4.57 -3.41 2.43
C VAL A 76 3.48 -2.70 3.23
N THR A 77 2.76 -1.79 2.58
CA THR A 77 1.59 -1.13 3.15
C THR A 77 0.36 -1.54 2.35
N VAL A 78 -0.55 -2.25 3.03
CA VAL A 78 -1.83 -2.71 2.48
C VAL A 78 -2.96 -1.93 3.13
N GLY A 79 -3.86 -1.41 2.33
CA GLY A 79 -4.98 -0.60 2.79
C GLY A 79 -5.65 0.07 1.59
N ARG A 80 -6.73 0.82 1.84
CA ARG A 80 -7.41 1.56 0.78
C ARG A 80 -6.39 2.42 0.04
N THR A 81 -6.10 2.06 -1.21
CA THR A 81 -5.26 2.85 -2.09
C THR A 81 -5.98 4.16 -2.37
N VAL A 82 -5.67 5.18 -1.57
CA VAL A 82 -6.06 6.55 -1.90
C VAL A 82 -5.18 6.92 -3.08
N ARG A 83 -5.79 7.01 -4.25
CA ARG A 83 -5.12 7.50 -5.44
C ARG A 83 -4.88 9.00 -5.27
N ALA A 84 -3.78 9.36 -4.61
CA ALA A 84 -3.24 10.71 -4.65
C ALA A 84 -2.47 10.87 -5.97
N TRP A 85 -3.21 10.90 -7.09
CA TRP A 85 -2.63 11.33 -8.35
C TRP A 85 -2.37 12.83 -8.26
N ARG A 86 -1.12 13.23 -8.46
CA ARG A 86 -0.68 14.60 -8.69
C ARG A 86 -0.09 14.66 -10.10
N GLU A 87 -0.92 14.49 -11.12
CA GLU A 87 -0.69 15.03 -12.47
C GLU A 87 -1.86 14.70 -13.41
N GLU A 88 -2.57 15.77 -13.79
CA GLU A 88 -3.11 16.04 -15.13
C GLU A 88 -3.87 14.91 -15.86
N ASN A 89 -5.10 14.65 -15.43
CA ASN A 89 -6.25 14.50 -16.33
C ASN A 89 -7.52 14.53 -15.47
N GLU A 90 -8.10 15.72 -15.39
CA GLU A 90 -9.32 16.05 -14.67
C GLU A 90 -10.49 15.23 -15.23
N LEU A 91 -10.97 14.27 -14.45
CA LEU A 91 -12.26 13.66 -14.70
C LEU A 91 -13.32 14.68 -14.23
N ALA A 92 -14.10 15.22 -15.17
CA ALA A 92 -15.22 16.10 -14.88
C ALA A 92 -16.20 15.45 -13.87
N ASP A 93 -16.81 16.27 -13.02
CA ASP A 93 -17.82 15.91 -12.00
C ASP A 93 -17.33 15.27 -10.70
N ARG A 94 -16.13 15.60 -10.19
CA ARG A 94 -15.69 15.19 -8.84
C ARG A 94 -15.05 16.32 -8.05
N ASP A 95 -15.49 16.48 -6.80
CA ASP A 95 -14.99 17.51 -5.88
C ASP A 95 -13.51 17.26 -5.53
N LEU A 96 -12.69 18.28 -5.74
CA LEU A 96 -11.24 18.25 -5.52
C LEU A 96 -10.88 18.91 -4.18
N MET A 97 -9.93 18.31 -3.48
CA MET A 97 -9.30 18.93 -2.32
C MET A 97 -8.04 19.68 -2.77
N HIS A 98 -8.04 21.00 -2.63
CA HIS A 98 -6.87 21.84 -2.90
C HIS A 98 -6.41 22.47 -1.58
N THR A 99 -5.10 22.42 -1.28
CA THR A 99 -4.51 23.10 -0.10
C THR A 99 -5.24 22.80 1.22
N SER A 100 -5.55 21.53 1.48
CA SER A 100 -6.22 21.07 2.71
C SER A 100 -7.61 21.68 2.94
N THR A 101 -8.25 22.23 1.91
CA THR A 101 -9.62 22.76 1.96
C THR A 101 -10.46 22.01 0.91
N TRP A 102 -11.62 21.50 1.32
CA TRP A 102 -12.61 20.95 0.40
C TRP A 102 -13.30 22.12 -0.29
N LEU A 103 -13.19 22.20 -1.62
CA LEU A 103 -14.04 23.05 -2.42
C LEU A 103 -15.28 22.21 -2.78
N VAL A 104 -16.40 22.55 -2.14
CA VAL A 104 -17.75 22.17 -2.58
C VAL A 104 -18.20 23.08 -3.71
#